data_AF-A0A0P6YMD8-F1
#
_entry.id   AF-A0A0P6YMD8-F1
#
_cell.length_a   1.000
_cell.length_b   1.000
_cell.length_c   1.000
_cell.angle_alpha   90.00
_cell.angle_beta   90.00
_cell.angle_gamma   90.00
#
_symmetry.space_group_name_H-M   'P 1'
#
loop_
_entity.id
_entity.type
_entity.pdbx_description
1 polymer ?
#
loop_
_entity_poly.entity_id
_entity_poly.type
_entity_poly.pdbx_seq_one_letter_code
_entity_poly.pdbx_strand_id
1 'polypeptide(L)'
;MPGMTTYERGLQIYQVLMSFAYQRKTLTYETLGQLIDLPHRFLGNYLEHLLRYCTNQGLPQITILVVRKAEGTPSTGFPSETVDMDQELERVFEYPWFRQKPLTVEDLKALA
;
A
#
# COMPACT_ATOMS: atom_id res chain seq x y z
N MET A 1 -16.32 -11.29 13.69
CA MET A 1 -15.45 -11.90 12.66
C MET A 1 -14.25 -12.49 13.37
N PRO A 2 -13.80 -13.72 13.06
CA PRO A 2 -12.51 -14.19 13.57
C PRO A 2 -11.44 -13.13 13.25
N GLY A 3 -10.59 -12.82 14.22
CA GLY A 3 -9.62 -11.74 14.09
C GLY A 3 -8.62 -12.05 12.96
N MET A 4 -8.58 -11.21 11.93
CA MET A 4 -7.51 -11.27 10.92
C MET A 4 -6.17 -10.90 11.57
N THR A 5 -5.13 -11.62 11.20
CA THR A 5 -3.75 -11.26 11.49
C THR A 5 -3.32 -9.98 10.75
N THR A 6 -2.20 -9.39 11.18
CA THR A 6 -1.62 -8.21 10.52
C THR A 6 -1.26 -8.47 9.06
N TYR A 7 -0.79 -9.68 8.74
CA TYR A 7 -0.40 -10.07 7.39
C TYR A 7 -1.62 -10.29 6.48
N GLU A 8 -2.67 -10.93 6.98
CA GLU A 8 -3.94 -11.06 6.24
C GLU A 8 -4.55 -9.69 5.95
N ARG A 9 -4.47 -8.76 6.91
CA ARG A 9 -4.91 -7.38 6.71
C ARG A 9 -4.03 -6.64 5.70
N GLY A 10 -2.71 -6.84 5.76
CA GLY A 10 -1.76 -6.32 4.77
C GLY A 10 -2.08 -6.81 3.37
N LEU A 11 -2.36 -8.11 3.19
CA LEU A 11 -2.77 -8.68 1.91
C LEU A 11 -4.08 -8.08 1.39
N GLN A 12 -5.09 -7.90 2.26
CA GLN A 12 -6.34 -7.23 1.88
C GLN A 12 -6.10 -5.80 1.42
N ILE A 13 -5.27 -5.04 2.15
CA ILE A 13 -4.89 -3.67 1.77
C ILE A 13 -4.19 -3.67 0.41
N TYR A 14 -3.25 -4.58 0.18
CA TYR A 14 -2.55 -4.69 -1.10
C TYR A 14 -3.51 -4.86 -2.28
N GLN A 15 -4.54 -5.71 -2.15
CA GLN A 15 -5.57 -5.91 -3.18
C GLN A 15 -6.38 -4.63 -3.48
N VAL A 16 -6.71 -3.86 -2.43
CA VAL A 16 -7.34 -2.54 -2.59
C VAL A 16 -6.41 -1.60 -3.36
N LEU A 17 -5.14 -1.51 -2.94
CA LEU A 17 -4.16 -0.63 -3.58
C LEU A 17 -3.91 -1.01 -5.05
N MET A 18 -3.83 -2.30 -5.39
CA MET A 18 -3.73 -2.76 -6.78
C MET A 18 -4.91 -2.27 -7.64
N SER A 19 -6.12 -2.28 -7.08
CA SER A 19 -7.32 -1.82 -7.78
C SER A 19 -7.29 -0.30 -8.04
N PHE A 20 -6.75 0.48 -7.10
CA PHE A 20 -6.54 1.91 -7.25
C PHE A 20 -5.38 2.23 -8.22
N ALA A 21 -4.29 1.47 -8.17
CA ALA A 21 -3.17 1.58 -9.10
C ALA A 21 -3.63 1.39 -10.54
N TYR A 22 -4.42 0.35 -10.80
CA TYR A 22 -4.98 0.06 -12.13
C TYR A 22 -5.93 1.16 -12.64
N GLN A 23 -6.65 1.83 -11.74
CA GLN A 23 -7.49 2.98 -12.07
C GLN A 23 -6.71 4.30 -12.14
N ARG A 24 -5.40 4.28 -11.88
CA ARG A 24 -4.54 5.46 -11.79
C ARG A 24 -5.06 6.50 -10.79
N LYS A 25 -5.48 6.02 -9.61
CA LYS A 25 -6.04 6.84 -8.53
C LYS A 25 -5.26 6.68 -7.24
N THR A 26 -5.19 7.76 -6.47
CA THR A 26 -4.81 7.72 -5.06
C THR A 26 -6.05 7.60 -4.19
N LEU A 27 -5.88 7.25 -2.92
CA LEU A 27 -6.93 7.22 -1.91
C LEU A 27 -6.43 7.75 -0.59
N THR A 28 -7.35 8.24 0.24
CA THR A 28 -6.97 8.72 1.57
C THR A 28 -6.88 7.58 2.57
N TYR A 29 -6.15 7.79 3.68
CA TYR A 29 -6.20 6.89 4.85
C TYR A 29 -7.63 6.67 5.37
N GLU A 30 -8.48 7.69 5.30
CA GLU A 30 -9.89 7.60 5.68
C GLU A 30 -10.64 6.64 4.75
N THR A 31 -10.49 6.82 3.43
CA THR A 31 -11.11 5.96 2.41
C THR A 31 -10.62 4.51 2.53
N LEU A 32 -9.32 4.30 2.69
CA LEU A 32 -8.76 2.96 2.87
C LEU A 32 -9.31 2.28 4.12
N GLY A 33 -9.37 3.01 5.24
CA GLY A 33 -9.93 2.51 6.49
C GLY A 33 -11.42 2.13 6.37
N GLN A 34 -12.22 2.96 5.69
CA GLN A 34 -13.64 2.68 5.42
C GLN A 34 -13.82 1.41 4.57
N LEU A 35 -12.99 1.22 3.53
CA LEU A 35 -13.10 0.06 2.64
C LEU A 35 -12.83 -1.28 3.35
N ILE A 36 -11.99 -1.29 4.39
CA ILE A 36 -11.58 -2.51 5.10
C ILE A 36 -12.16 -2.61 6.51
N ASP A 37 -13.08 -1.69 6.86
CA ASP A 37 -13.69 -1.55 8.19
C ASP A 37 -12.66 -1.49 9.33
N LEU A 38 -11.72 -0.53 9.22
CA LEU A 38 -10.64 -0.33 10.17
C LEU A 38 -10.40 1.17 10.42
N PRO A 39 -10.24 1.61 11.68
CA PRO A 39 -9.87 2.99 11.97
C PRO A 39 -8.52 3.36 11.34
N HIS A 40 -8.49 4.48 10.62
CA HIS A 40 -7.33 4.92 9.82
C HIS A 40 -6.00 4.99 10.61
N ARG A 41 -6.06 5.29 11.92
CA ARG A 41 -4.90 5.34 12.83
C ARG A 41 -4.13 4.02 12.96
N PHE A 42 -4.75 2.89 12.61
CA PHE A 42 -4.10 1.57 12.68
C PHE A 42 -3.49 1.14 11.35
N LEU A 43 -3.67 1.91 10.26
CA LEU A 43 -3.20 1.53 8.93
C LEU A 43 -1.68 1.45 8.82
N GLY A 44 -0.94 2.23 9.63
CA GLY A 44 0.52 2.31 9.56
C GLY A 44 1.22 0.95 9.63
N ASN A 45 0.85 0.12 10.62
CA ASN A 45 1.47 -1.20 10.82
C ASN A 45 1.26 -2.13 9.62
N TYR A 46 0.11 -2.06 8.97
CA TYR A 46 -0.19 -2.90 7.81
C TYR A 46 0.52 -2.40 6.55
N LEU A 47 0.59 -1.08 6.37
CA LEU A 47 1.33 -0.46 5.26
C LEU A 47 2.83 -0.70 5.36
N GLU A 48 3.38 -0.80 6.57
CA GLU A 48 4.80 -1.13 6.78
C GLU A 48 5.16 -2.50 6.21
N HIS A 49 4.32 -3.52 6.40
CA HIS A 49 4.55 -4.84 5.80
C HIS A 49 4.64 -4.77 4.26
N LEU A 50 3.79 -3.95 3.64
CA LEU A 50 3.80 -3.77 2.18
C LEU A 50 5.01 -2.97 1.71
N LEU A 51 5.41 -1.94 2.47
CA LEU A 51 6.61 -1.16 2.19
C LEU A 51 7.86 -2.06 2.22
N ARG A 52 7.99 -2.92 3.24
CA ARG A 52 9.09 -3.89 3.33
C ARG A 52 9.07 -4.88 2.18
N TYR A 53 7.90 -5.41 1.84
CA TYR A 53 7.73 -6.33 0.72
C TYR A 53 8.16 -5.70 -0.61
N CYS A 54 7.64 -4.52 -0.94
CA CYS A 54 7.98 -3.83 -2.19
C CYS A 54 9.47 -3.49 -2.24
N THR A 55 10.04 -3.01 -1.14
CA THR A 55 11.48 -2.71 -1.04
C THR A 55 12.34 -3.95 -1.26
N ASN A 56 12.02 -5.07 -0.60
CA ASN A 56 12.78 -6.31 -0.70
C ASN A 56 12.71 -6.93 -2.10
N GLN A 57 11.55 -6.81 -2.75
CA GLN A 57 11.30 -7.36 -4.09
C GLN A 57 11.68 -6.40 -5.23
N GLY A 58 12.17 -5.19 -4.92
CA GLY A 58 12.51 -4.17 -5.92
C GLY A 58 11.30 -3.63 -6.68
N LEU A 59 10.10 -3.71 -6.09
CA LEU A 59 8.84 -3.26 -6.69
C LEU A 59 8.64 -1.75 -6.46
N PRO A 60 7.88 -1.08 -7.34
CA PRO A 60 7.37 0.25 -7.04
C PRO A 60 6.58 0.26 -5.73
N GLN A 61 6.69 1.34 -4.98
CA GLN A 61 6.15 1.41 -3.63
C GLN A 61 4.65 1.69 -3.66
N ILE A 62 3.82 0.66 -3.79
CA ILE A 62 2.36 0.80 -3.95
C ILE A 62 1.68 1.57 -2.80
N THR A 63 2.32 1.64 -1.63
CA THR A 63 1.86 2.42 -0.47
C THR A 63 1.83 3.93 -0.72
N ILE A 64 2.55 4.42 -1.74
CA ILE A 64 2.52 5.83 -2.19
C ILE A 64 1.12 6.29 -2.61
N LEU A 65 0.22 5.36 -2.95
CA LEU A 65 -1.16 5.67 -3.31
C LEU A 65 -1.98 6.20 -2.14
N VAL A 66 -1.55 5.96 -0.89
CA VAL A 66 -2.27 6.35 0.31
C VAL A 66 -1.84 7.75 0.75
N VAL A 67 -2.70 8.73 0.53
CA VAL A 67 -2.41 10.16 0.73
C VAL A 67 -3.17 10.76 1.91
N ARG A 68 -2.69 11.89 2.44
CA ARG A 68 -3.42 12.71 3.42
C ARG A 68 -4.49 13.56 2.71
N LYS A 69 -5.68 13.65 3.31
CA LYS A 69 -6.86 14.34 2.76
C LYS A 69 -6.62 15.83 2.45
N ALA A 70 -5.75 16.49 3.21
CA ALA A 70 -5.51 17.93 3.08
C ALA A 70 -4.46 18.31 2.02
N GLU A 71 -3.55 17.40 1.65
CA GLU A 71 -2.33 17.79 0.93
C GLU A 71 -2.01 16.92 -0.29
N GLY A 72 -2.72 15.80 -0.52
CA GLY A 72 -2.36 14.87 -1.61
C GLY A 72 -0.98 14.21 -1.42
N THR A 73 -0.32 14.45 -0.28
CA THR A 73 0.98 13.92 0.09
C THR A 73 0.84 12.57 0.81
N PRO A 74 1.64 11.55 0.47
CA PRO A 74 1.74 10.29 1.21
C PRO A 74 2.18 10.51 2.67
N SER A 75 1.83 9.59 3.61
CA SER A 75 2.22 9.85 5.01
C SER A 75 3.72 9.75 5.28
N THR A 76 4.11 10.45 6.34
CA THR A 76 5.30 10.21 7.18
C THR A 76 5.64 8.71 7.23
N GLY A 77 6.74 8.32 6.59
CA GLY A 77 7.17 6.92 6.41
C GLY A 77 7.56 6.61 4.97
N PHE A 78 6.95 7.30 3.99
CA PHE A 78 7.48 7.35 2.63
C PHE A 78 8.64 8.35 2.56
N PRO A 79 9.79 8.01 1.95
CA PRO A 79 10.94 8.91 1.82
C PRO A 79 10.68 10.03 0.80
N SER A 80 9.65 10.84 1.04
CA SER A 80 9.17 11.90 0.16
C SER A 80 10.17 13.05 -0.02
N GLU A 81 11.14 13.19 0.89
CA GLU A 81 12.20 14.20 0.79
C GLU A 81 13.32 13.81 -0.20
N THR A 82 13.41 12.53 -0.58
CA THR A 82 14.49 12.02 -1.45
C THR A 82 13.98 11.35 -2.73
N VAL A 83 12.67 11.26 -2.91
CA VAL A 83 12.02 10.58 -4.04
C VAL A 83 11.14 11.57 -4.78
N ASP A 84 11.26 11.60 -6.11
CA ASP A 84 10.31 12.27 -6.98
C ASP A 84 8.97 11.52 -6.92
N MET A 85 8.00 12.18 -6.27
CA MET A 85 6.70 11.59 -5.97
C MET A 85 5.87 11.32 -7.21
N ASP A 86 5.92 12.22 -8.19
CA ASP A 86 5.19 12.08 -9.44
C ASP A 86 5.79 10.95 -10.27
N GLN A 87 7.11 10.85 -10.30
CA GLN A 87 7.81 9.76 -10.97
C GLN A 87 7.48 8.40 -10.34
N GLU A 88 7.50 8.29 -9.02
CA GLU A 88 7.17 7.02 -8.35
C GLU A 88 5.69 6.65 -8.48
N LEU A 89 4.78 7.64 -8.44
CA LEU A 89 3.36 7.41 -8.73
C LEU A 89 3.18 6.86 -10.14
N GLU A 90 3.86 7.44 -11.14
CA GLU A 90 3.81 6.93 -12.51
C GLU A 90 4.33 5.49 -12.58
N ARG A 91 5.45 5.19 -11.93
CA ARG A 91 5.98 3.81 -11.85
C ARG A 91 4.98 2.85 -11.25
N VAL A 92 4.27 3.24 -10.18
CA VAL A 92 3.21 2.44 -9.58
C VAL A 92 2.04 2.25 -10.56
N PHE A 93 1.66 3.27 -11.32
CA PHE A 93 0.56 3.16 -12.27
C PHE A 93 0.88 2.33 -13.52
N GLU A 94 2.12 2.38 -14.00
CA GLU A 94 2.57 1.61 -15.16
C GLU A 94 2.86 0.13 -14.81
N TYR A 95 3.15 -0.15 -13.53
CA TYR A 95 3.50 -1.50 -13.11
C TYR A 95 2.33 -2.49 -13.31
N PRO A 96 2.55 -3.65 -13.95
CA PRO A 96 1.48 -4.57 -14.30
C PRO A 96 1.09 -5.46 -13.10
N TRP A 97 0.55 -4.86 -12.04
CA TRP A 97 0.22 -5.50 -10.76
C TRP A 97 -0.53 -6.83 -10.92
N PHE A 98 -1.56 -6.87 -11.76
CA PHE A 98 -2.41 -8.05 -11.97
C PHE A 98 -1.77 -9.14 -12.85
N ARG A 99 -0.59 -8.91 -13.44
CA ARG A 99 0.15 -9.91 -14.23
C ARG A 99 1.27 -10.59 -13.43
N GLN A 100 1.51 -10.16 -12.20
CA GLN A 100 2.52 -10.76 -11.32
C GLN A 100 1.97 -11.98 -10.59
N LYS A 101 2.89 -12.80 -10.06
CA LYS A 101 2.51 -13.82 -9.08
C LYS A 101 1.78 -13.12 -7.92
N PRO A 102 0.58 -13.57 -7.54
CA PRO A 102 -0.15 -12.96 -6.42
C PRO A 102 0.67 -13.01 -5.13
N LEU A 103 0.67 -11.89 -4.40
CA LEU A 103 1.19 -11.81 -3.04
C LEU A 103 0.44 -12.79 -2.13
N THR A 104 1.18 -13.53 -1.30
CA THR A 104 0.62 -14.42 -0.29
C THR A 104 0.87 -13.90 1.13
N VAL A 105 0.15 -14.45 2.11
CA VAL A 105 0.37 -14.12 3.53
C VAL A 105 1.77 -14.56 3.96
N GLU A 106 2.26 -15.66 3.41
CA GLU A 106 3.58 -16.24 3.68
C GLU A 106 4.71 -15.32 3.20
N ASP A 107 4.55 -14.68 2.05
CA ASP A 107 5.52 -13.70 1.54
C ASP A 107 5.68 -12.51 2.50
N LEU A 108 4.59 -12.04 3.10
CA LEU A 108 4.63 -10.96 4.09
C LEU A 108 5.24 -11.42 5.43
N LYS A 109 4.94 -12.64 5.87
CA LYS A 109 5.52 -13.23 7.09
C LYS A 109 7.03 -13.45 6.98
N ALA A 110 7.53 -13.77 5.79
CA ALA A 110 8.95 -14.00 5.55
C ALA A 110 9.84 -12.75 5.76
N LEU A 111 9.23 -11.56 5.83
CA LEU A 111 9.89 -10.26 5.93
C LEU A 111 9.59 -9.51 7.25
N ALA A 112 8.99 -10.22 8.22
CA ALA A 112 8.56 -9.70 9.51
C ALA A 112 9.74 -9.32 10.43
#